data_AF-A0A4R2CD70-F1
#
_entry.id   AF-A0A4R2CD70-F1
#
_cell.length_a   1.000
_cell.length_b   1.000
_cell.length_c   1.000
_cell.angle_alpha   90.00
_cell.angle_beta   90.00
_cell.angle_gamma   90.00
#
_symmetry.space_group_name_H-M   'P 1'
#
loop_
_entity.id
_entity.type
_entity.pdbx_description
1 polymer ?
#
loop_
_entity_poly.entity_id
_entity_poly.type
_entity_poly.pdbx_seq_one_letter_code
_entity_poly.pdbx_strand_id
1 'polypeptide(L)'
;METDAPAEPNAVRSSHSLGLMEGFAEVRTFEDFDAFASRAGYPGLSLGDPQYPGAYAAVDNLLDQAAGPRVTRDMLIDQGTRGPATMHFDQLADAVVRNRLAEVVPDRMKDRTAVRAALIQTMKHDQWPTMHKRSAVAGNLAAEDIRRSLNAKVDEIRHHYRANPAQPFPAESPNAEAARAELGDLPPPAAETRVAGPMADLSANSQMRFLNGQAPAAQATRHAPSLGDGARGRTGGQVATPSRATGPTRPARD
;
A
#
# COMPACT_ATOMS: atom_id res chain seq x y z
N MET A 1 -9.32 -16.22 -20.81
CA MET A 1 -9.34 -14.87 -20.26
C MET A 1 -7.96 -14.30 -20.50
N GLU A 2 -7.85 -13.23 -21.30
CA GLU A 2 -6.57 -12.61 -21.63
C GLU A 2 -6.02 -11.98 -20.33
N THR A 3 -4.99 -12.60 -19.75
CA THR A 3 -4.45 -12.22 -18.43
C THR A 3 -3.45 -11.07 -18.53
N ASP A 4 -2.97 -10.78 -19.74
CA ASP A 4 -2.04 -9.71 -20.03
C ASP A 4 -2.74 -8.60 -20.83
N ALA A 5 -2.44 -7.35 -20.50
CA ALA A 5 -2.92 -6.17 -21.19
C ALA A 5 -1.70 -5.45 -21.79
N PRO A 6 -1.09 -5.96 -22.88
CA PRO A 6 0.23 -5.54 -23.35
C PRO A 6 0.29 -4.06 -23.77
N ALA A 7 -0.82 -3.53 -24.29
CA ALA A 7 -0.93 -2.15 -24.74
C ALA A 7 -1.23 -1.15 -23.60
N GLU A 8 -1.59 -1.64 -22.41
CA GLU A 8 -1.96 -0.75 -21.30
C GLU A 8 -0.70 -0.22 -20.58
N PRO A 9 -0.52 1.11 -20.50
CA PRO A 9 0.71 1.72 -19.98
C PRO A 9 0.95 1.45 -18.49
N ASN A 10 -0.13 1.22 -17.74
CA ASN A 10 -0.12 1.09 -16.30
C ASN A 10 -0.32 -0.35 -15.81
N ALA A 11 -0.25 -1.34 -16.72
CA ALA A 11 -0.39 -2.74 -16.36
C ALA A 11 0.79 -3.21 -15.49
N VAL A 12 0.50 -3.80 -14.33
CA VAL A 12 1.48 -4.35 -13.39
C VAL A 12 1.68 -5.85 -13.66
N ARG A 13 2.64 -6.16 -14.53
CA ARG A 13 2.98 -7.55 -14.96
C ARG A 13 3.91 -8.31 -14.02
N SER A 14 4.01 -7.87 -12.76
CA SER A 14 4.87 -8.52 -11.75
C SER A 14 4.02 -9.34 -10.78
N SER A 15 4.67 -10.16 -9.94
CA SER A 15 3.99 -10.96 -8.90
C SER A 15 3.15 -10.13 -7.90
N HIS A 16 3.29 -8.80 -7.89
CA HIS A 16 2.45 -7.92 -7.09
C HIS A 16 0.96 -8.03 -7.48
N SER A 17 0.65 -8.18 -8.77
CA SER A 17 -0.74 -8.25 -9.24
C SER A 17 -1.43 -9.55 -8.83
N LEU A 18 -0.68 -10.64 -8.63
CA LEU A 18 -1.23 -11.90 -8.11
C LEU A 18 -1.76 -11.72 -6.68
N GLY A 19 -0.95 -11.14 -5.78
CA GLY A 19 -1.40 -10.89 -4.40
C GLY A 19 -2.62 -9.98 -4.32
N LEU A 20 -2.70 -8.98 -5.21
CA LEU A 20 -3.86 -8.10 -5.31
C LEU A 20 -5.09 -8.83 -5.87
N MET A 21 -4.92 -9.66 -6.90
CA MET A 21 -6.00 -10.46 -7.50
C MET A 21 -6.65 -11.40 -6.48
N GLU A 22 -5.85 -12.15 -5.72
CA GLU A 22 -6.35 -13.05 -4.67
C GLU A 22 -7.14 -12.27 -3.63
N GLY A 23 -6.66 -11.09 -3.20
CA GLY A 23 -7.40 -10.25 -2.27
C GLY A 23 -8.74 -9.74 -2.83
N PHE A 24 -8.81 -9.36 -4.11
CA PHE A 24 -10.08 -9.00 -4.75
C PHE A 24 -11.06 -10.19 -4.81
N ALA A 25 -10.56 -11.39 -5.13
CA ALA A 25 -11.38 -12.60 -5.15
C ALA A 25 -11.96 -12.93 -3.77
N GLU A 26 -11.14 -12.81 -2.72
CA GLU A 26 -11.59 -12.99 -1.32
C GLU A 26 -12.63 -11.95 -0.94
N VAL A 27 -12.37 -10.66 -1.16
CA VAL A 27 -13.34 -9.60 -0.83
C VAL A 27 -14.66 -9.83 -1.54
N ARG A 28 -14.62 -10.16 -2.84
CA ARG A 28 -15.85 -10.48 -3.59
C ARG A 28 -16.59 -11.67 -2.99
N THR A 29 -15.87 -12.72 -2.65
CA THR A 29 -16.46 -13.94 -2.07
C THR A 29 -17.21 -13.62 -0.79
N PHE A 30 -16.62 -12.83 0.10
CA PHE A 30 -17.27 -12.44 1.37
C PHE A 30 -18.48 -11.53 1.16
N GLU A 31 -18.40 -10.54 0.27
CA GLU A 31 -19.51 -9.62 -0.01
C GLU A 31 -20.72 -10.31 -0.64
N ASP A 32 -20.48 -11.25 -1.55
CA ASP A 32 -21.55 -11.95 -2.27
C ASP A 32 -22.11 -13.16 -1.51
N PHE A 33 -21.44 -13.63 -0.46
CA PHE A 33 -21.72 -14.92 0.16
C PHE A 33 -23.15 -15.04 0.67
N ASP A 34 -23.64 -14.06 1.44
CA ASP A 34 -24.99 -14.12 2.02
C ASP A 34 -26.07 -14.14 0.94
N ALA A 35 -25.90 -13.31 -0.09
CA ALA A 35 -26.82 -13.27 -1.23
C ALA A 35 -26.78 -14.60 -2.02
N PHE A 36 -25.59 -15.17 -2.21
CA PHE A 36 -25.41 -16.47 -2.84
C PHE A 36 -26.07 -17.59 -2.01
N ALA A 37 -25.77 -17.69 -0.72
CA ALA A 37 -26.29 -18.72 0.18
C ALA A 37 -27.82 -18.68 0.26
N SER A 38 -28.40 -17.48 0.34
CA SER A 38 -29.85 -17.28 0.32
C SER A 38 -30.48 -17.77 -0.98
N ARG A 39 -29.94 -17.37 -2.15
CA ARG A 39 -30.47 -17.78 -3.46
C ARG A 39 -30.29 -19.27 -3.74
N ALA A 40 -29.23 -19.87 -3.19
CA ALA A 40 -28.95 -21.29 -3.31
C ALA A 40 -29.79 -22.18 -2.38
N GLY A 41 -30.60 -21.59 -1.49
CA GLY A 41 -31.45 -22.34 -0.56
C GLY A 41 -30.74 -22.79 0.72
N TYR A 42 -29.61 -22.18 1.07
CA TYR A 42 -28.82 -22.49 2.27
C TYR A 42 -28.69 -21.26 3.22
N PRO A 43 -29.79 -20.67 3.73
CA PRO A 43 -29.75 -19.42 4.50
C PRO A 43 -29.09 -19.50 5.89
N GLY A 44 -28.52 -20.65 6.27
CA GLY A 44 -27.74 -20.83 7.49
C GLY A 44 -26.31 -21.31 7.23
N LEU A 45 -25.88 -21.37 5.97
CA LEU A 45 -24.49 -21.67 5.64
C LEU A 45 -23.63 -20.49 6.11
N SER A 46 -22.57 -20.77 6.86
CA SER A 46 -21.59 -19.77 7.27
C SER A 46 -20.35 -19.87 6.41
N LEU A 47 -19.81 -18.73 6.00
CA LEU A 47 -18.49 -18.68 5.38
C LEU A 47 -17.41 -18.83 6.46
N GLY A 48 -16.37 -19.60 6.16
CA GLY A 48 -15.19 -19.71 7.03
C GLY A 48 -14.31 -18.46 6.98
N ASP A 49 -13.10 -18.55 7.55
CA ASP A 49 -12.09 -17.50 7.38
C ASP A 49 -11.60 -17.42 5.91
N PRO A 50 -11.11 -16.25 5.45
CA PRO A 50 -10.55 -16.12 4.11
C PRO A 50 -9.41 -17.12 3.87
N GLN A 51 -9.34 -17.69 2.66
CA GLN A 51 -8.26 -18.62 2.28
C GLN A 51 -6.90 -17.89 2.22
N TYR A 52 -6.91 -16.60 1.86
CA TYR A 52 -5.76 -15.70 1.83
C TYR A 52 -5.94 -14.50 2.77
N PRO A 53 -5.84 -14.68 4.09
CA PRO A 53 -6.24 -13.66 5.07
C PRO A 53 -5.41 -12.37 4.99
N GLY A 54 -4.11 -12.47 4.68
CA GLY A 54 -3.27 -11.29 4.46
C GLY A 54 -3.65 -10.50 3.21
N ALA A 55 -3.98 -11.19 2.11
CA ALA A 55 -4.38 -10.53 0.86
C ALA A 55 -5.76 -9.89 0.99
N TYR A 56 -6.73 -10.60 1.58
CA TYR A 56 -8.04 -10.07 1.91
C TYR A 56 -7.95 -8.79 2.74
N ALA A 57 -7.26 -8.84 3.88
CA ALA A 57 -7.12 -7.69 4.77
C ALA A 57 -6.44 -6.49 4.08
N ALA A 58 -5.41 -6.74 3.27
CA ALA A 58 -4.72 -5.68 2.55
C ALA A 58 -5.62 -5.01 1.50
N VAL A 59 -6.38 -5.80 0.73
CA VAL A 59 -7.26 -5.29 -0.33
C VAL A 59 -8.48 -4.59 0.23
N ASP A 60 -9.11 -5.13 1.27
CA ASP A 60 -10.26 -4.51 1.92
C ASP A 60 -9.94 -3.07 2.39
N ASN A 61 -8.80 -2.90 3.08
CA ASN A 61 -8.32 -1.58 3.48
C ASN A 61 -7.98 -0.66 2.30
N LEU A 62 -7.47 -1.19 1.19
CA LEU A 62 -7.18 -0.38 0.00
C LEU A 62 -8.43 0.05 -0.75
N LEU A 63 -9.45 -0.80 -0.77
CA LEU A 63 -10.77 -0.46 -1.31
C LEU A 63 -11.37 0.70 -0.53
N ASP A 64 -11.32 0.66 0.79
CA ASP A 64 -11.79 1.77 1.65
C ASP A 64 -11.03 3.08 1.39
N GLN A 65 -9.72 3.00 1.15
CA GLN A 65 -8.89 4.18 0.87
C GLN A 65 -9.12 4.78 -0.53
N ALA A 66 -9.43 3.94 -1.51
CA ALA A 66 -9.66 4.34 -2.90
C ALA A 66 -11.11 4.76 -3.15
N ALA A 67 -12.05 4.20 -2.39
CA ALA A 67 -13.48 4.50 -2.49
C ALA A 67 -13.81 5.95 -2.05
N GLY A 68 -14.94 6.45 -2.54
CA GLY A 68 -15.39 7.80 -2.26
C GLY A 68 -16.67 8.16 -3.03
N PRO A 69 -17.03 9.45 -3.10
CA PRO A 69 -18.32 9.87 -3.65
C PRO A 69 -18.53 9.59 -5.14
N ARG A 70 -17.45 9.47 -5.94
CA ARG A 70 -17.54 9.28 -7.40
C ARG A 70 -17.30 7.84 -7.84
N VAL A 71 -16.51 7.09 -7.09
CA VAL A 71 -16.26 5.66 -7.29
C VAL A 71 -16.43 4.99 -5.93
N THR A 72 -17.52 4.24 -5.79
CA THR A 72 -17.86 3.55 -4.54
C THR A 72 -17.04 2.26 -4.38
N ARG A 73 -17.06 1.69 -3.18
CA ARG A 73 -16.44 0.39 -2.88
C ARG A 73 -17.01 -0.72 -3.76
N ASP A 74 -18.33 -0.79 -3.91
CA ASP A 74 -19.00 -1.81 -4.74
C ASP A 74 -18.59 -1.69 -6.21
N MET A 75 -18.46 -0.46 -6.74
CA MET A 75 -17.99 -0.24 -8.12
C MET A 75 -16.55 -0.73 -8.31
N LEU A 76 -15.68 -0.53 -7.31
CA LEU A 76 -14.30 -1.02 -7.35
C LEU A 76 -14.25 -2.56 -7.33
N ILE A 77 -15.06 -3.20 -6.49
CA ILE A 77 -15.15 -4.67 -6.40
C ILE A 77 -15.68 -5.25 -7.72
N ASP A 78 -16.75 -4.66 -8.27
CA ASP A 78 -17.31 -5.05 -9.57
C ASP A 78 -16.30 -4.89 -10.71
N GLN A 79 -15.53 -3.81 -10.71
CA GLN A 79 -14.54 -3.54 -11.75
C GLN A 79 -13.31 -4.47 -11.62
N GLY A 80 -12.82 -4.66 -10.39
CA GLY A 80 -11.68 -5.51 -10.07
C GLY A 80 -11.94 -7.01 -10.26
N THR A 81 -13.19 -7.43 -10.44
CA THR A 81 -13.53 -8.85 -10.70
C THR A 81 -13.81 -9.14 -12.18
N ARG A 82 -13.98 -8.12 -13.01
CA ARG A 82 -14.27 -8.27 -14.45
C ARG A 82 -13.06 -8.04 -15.36
N GLY A 83 -12.01 -7.38 -14.86
CA GLY A 83 -10.83 -7.01 -15.63
C GLY A 83 -9.65 -7.98 -15.50
N PRO A 84 -8.60 -7.80 -16.32
CA PRO A 84 -7.35 -8.52 -16.13
C PRO A 84 -6.65 -8.09 -14.83
N ALA A 85 -6.08 -9.05 -14.11
CA ALA A 85 -5.41 -8.82 -12.82
C ALA A 85 -4.29 -7.77 -12.87
N THR A 86 -3.61 -7.68 -14.01
CA THR A 86 -2.55 -6.68 -14.23
C THR A 86 -3.05 -5.24 -14.18
N MET A 87 -4.36 -5.00 -14.31
CA MET A 87 -4.96 -3.67 -14.28
C MET A 87 -5.56 -3.28 -12.92
N HIS A 88 -5.60 -4.18 -11.92
CA HIS A 88 -6.26 -3.88 -10.64
C HIS A 88 -5.64 -2.68 -9.91
N PHE A 89 -4.31 -2.54 -9.94
CA PHE A 89 -3.63 -1.36 -9.38
C PHE A 89 -4.03 -0.07 -10.11
N ASP A 90 -4.18 -0.13 -11.43
CA ASP A 90 -4.54 1.01 -12.27
C ASP A 90 -5.99 1.45 -12.04
N GLN A 91 -6.89 0.50 -11.77
CA GLN A 91 -8.28 0.75 -11.39
C GLN A 91 -8.37 1.43 -10.02
N LEU A 92 -7.62 0.94 -9.02
CA LEU A 92 -7.52 1.59 -7.70
C LEU A 92 -6.94 3.00 -7.83
N ALA A 93 -5.89 3.18 -8.64
CA ALA A 93 -5.28 4.48 -8.89
C ALA A 93 -6.25 5.45 -9.58
N ASP A 94 -7.06 4.98 -10.55
CA ASP A 94 -8.11 5.79 -11.18
C ASP A 94 -9.15 6.26 -10.16
N ALA A 95 -9.61 5.37 -9.29
CA ALA A 95 -10.56 5.73 -8.25
C ALA A 95 -10.01 6.78 -7.29
N VAL A 96 -8.75 6.66 -6.87
CA VAL A 96 -8.06 7.71 -6.09
C VAL A 96 -8.02 9.02 -6.86
N VAL A 97 -7.69 9.01 -8.15
CA VAL A 97 -7.68 10.23 -8.97
C VAL A 97 -9.07 10.87 -9.01
N ARG A 98 -10.11 10.07 -9.28
CA ARG A 98 -11.49 10.55 -9.43
C ARG A 98 -12.06 11.06 -8.10
N ASN A 99 -11.81 10.36 -7.01
CA ASN A 99 -12.38 10.68 -5.69
C ASN A 99 -11.62 11.78 -4.95
N ARG A 100 -10.28 11.83 -5.10
CA ARG A 100 -9.41 12.65 -4.22
C ARG A 100 -8.58 13.70 -4.94
N LEU A 101 -8.43 13.63 -6.26
CA LEU A 101 -7.54 14.51 -7.02
C LEU A 101 -8.21 15.18 -8.21
N ALA A 102 -9.50 14.94 -8.44
CA ALA A 102 -10.18 15.42 -9.63
C ALA A 102 -10.36 16.95 -9.67
N GLU A 103 -10.21 17.61 -8.53
CA GLU A 103 -10.22 19.06 -8.38
C GLU A 103 -8.85 19.72 -8.69
N VAL A 104 -7.76 18.96 -8.67
CA VAL A 104 -6.39 19.47 -8.88
C VAL A 104 -5.72 18.94 -10.15
N VAL A 105 -5.97 17.68 -10.53
CA VAL A 105 -5.35 17.05 -11.69
C VAL A 105 -6.14 17.41 -12.95
N PRO A 106 -5.51 18.03 -13.97
CA PRO A 106 -6.17 18.36 -15.23
C PRO A 106 -6.82 17.13 -15.89
N ASP A 107 -7.92 17.32 -16.62
CA ASP A 107 -8.64 16.27 -17.36
C ASP A 107 -7.89 15.76 -18.61
N ARG A 108 -6.61 16.10 -18.74
CA ARG A 108 -5.76 15.67 -19.85
C ARG A 108 -5.33 14.21 -19.61
N MET A 109 -5.52 13.36 -20.62
CA MET A 109 -5.16 11.93 -20.54
C MET A 109 -3.71 11.71 -20.12
N LYS A 110 -2.76 12.51 -20.63
CA LYS A 110 -1.34 12.40 -20.29
C LYS A 110 -1.09 12.59 -18.78
N ASP A 111 -1.65 13.64 -18.18
CA ASP A 111 -1.52 13.94 -16.75
C ASP A 111 -2.15 12.86 -15.88
N ARG A 112 -3.36 12.40 -16.23
CA ARG A 112 -4.02 11.34 -15.47
C ARG A 112 -3.27 10.03 -15.53
N THR A 113 -2.80 9.61 -16.70
CA THR A 113 -2.02 8.37 -16.84
C THR A 113 -0.75 8.43 -16.01
N ALA A 114 -0.03 9.56 -16.05
CA ALA A 114 1.21 9.73 -15.29
C ALA A 114 0.98 9.79 -13.77
N VAL A 115 -0.08 10.47 -13.32
CA VAL A 115 -0.50 10.47 -11.91
C VAL A 115 -0.86 9.05 -11.46
N ARG A 116 -1.65 8.32 -12.26
CA ARG A 116 -2.00 6.92 -11.95
C ARG A 116 -0.76 6.05 -11.84
N ALA A 117 0.21 6.17 -12.76
CA ALA A 117 1.48 5.45 -12.69
C ALA A 117 2.23 5.72 -11.36
N ALA A 118 2.28 6.97 -10.91
CA ALA A 118 2.93 7.32 -9.65
C ALA A 118 2.20 6.77 -8.41
N LEU A 119 0.87 6.78 -8.42
CA LEU A 119 0.05 6.16 -7.37
C LEU A 119 0.24 4.64 -7.35
N ILE A 120 0.27 3.98 -8.52
CA ILE A 120 0.53 2.54 -8.64
C ILE A 120 1.88 2.19 -8.01
N GLN A 121 2.94 2.95 -8.33
CA GLN A 121 4.26 2.70 -7.75
C GLN A 121 4.27 2.87 -6.22
N THR A 122 3.41 3.74 -5.68
CA THR A 122 3.24 3.91 -4.23
C THR A 122 2.46 2.76 -3.58
N MET A 123 1.49 2.18 -4.30
CA MET A 123 0.70 1.02 -3.84
C MET A 123 1.45 -0.32 -3.98
N LYS A 124 2.49 -0.38 -4.82
CA LYS A 124 3.36 -1.55 -4.98
C LYS A 124 4.28 -1.75 -3.78
N HIS A 125 3.70 -2.29 -2.72
CA HIS A 125 4.44 -2.70 -1.52
C HIS A 125 5.20 -4.02 -1.74
N ASP A 126 6.42 -4.11 -1.18
CA ASP A 126 7.32 -5.27 -1.32
C ASP A 126 6.73 -6.59 -0.80
N GLN A 127 5.71 -6.52 0.05
CA GLN A 127 5.07 -7.71 0.61
C GLN A 127 4.02 -8.34 -0.31
N TRP A 128 3.51 -7.64 -1.32
CA TRP A 128 2.48 -8.15 -2.22
C TRP A 128 2.77 -9.53 -2.81
N PRO A 129 3.99 -9.81 -3.34
CA PRO A 129 4.30 -11.12 -3.90
C PRO A 129 4.12 -12.28 -2.91
N THR A 130 4.21 -12.02 -1.60
CA THR A 130 4.08 -13.04 -0.56
C THR A 130 2.76 -12.98 0.20
N MET A 131 1.89 -12.02 -0.10
CA MET A 131 0.74 -11.67 0.74
C MET A 131 -0.26 -12.82 0.94
N HIS A 132 -0.44 -13.67 -0.08
CA HIS A 132 -1.27 -14.86 -0.01
C HIS A 132 -0.81 -15.89 1.05
N LYS A 133 0.44 -15.84 1.51
CA LYS A 133 0.98 -16.70 2.58
C LYS A 133 1.08 -16.00 3.93
N ARG A 134 0.58 -14.77 4.04
CA ARG A 134 0.70 -13.94 5.25
C ARG A 134 -0.61 -13.95 6.04
N SER A 135 -0.48 -13.67 7.33
CA SER A 135 -1.63 -13.48 8.22
C SER A 135 -2.36 -12.18 7.94
N ALA A 136 -3.61 -12.07 8.39
CA ALA A 136 -4.39 -10.83 8.31
C ALA A 136 -3.67 -9.64 8.98
N VAL A 137 -2.97 -9.87 10.11
CA VAL A 137 -2.19 -8.84 10.80
C VAL A 137 -1.11 -8.25 9.90
N ALA A 138 -0.37 -9.09 9.18
CA ALA A 138 0.65 -8.62 8.23
C ALA A 138 0.01 -7.89 7.04
N GLY A 139 -1.14 -8.35 6.56
CA GLY A 139 -1.95 -7.65 5.55
C GLY A 139 -2.36 -6.25 5.98
N ASN A 140 -2.88 -6.10 7.20
CA ASN A 140 -3.25 -4.81 7.79
C ASN A 140 -2.04 -3.87 7.92
N LEU A 141 -0.89 -4.36 8.39
CA LEU A 141 0.33 -3.55 8.49
C LEU A 141 0.79 -3.04 7.11
N ALA A 142 0.79 -3.91 6.09
CA ALA A 142 1.11 -3.49 4.72
C ALA A 142 0.12 -2.46 4.19
N ALA A 143 -1.19 -2.64 4.46
CA ALA A 143 -2.21 -1.67 4.06
C ALA A 143 -2.02 -0.31 4.74
N GLU A 144 -1.62 -0.30 6.00
CA GLU A 144 -1.30 0.92 6.74
C GLU A 144 -0.06 1.65 6.20
N ASP A 145 0.97 0.91 5.82
CA ASP A 145 2.15 1.46 5.15
C ASP A 145 1.81 2.07 3.79
N ILE A 146 1.00 1.36 2.99
CA ILE A 146 0.48 1.87 1.72
C ILE A 146 -0.39 3.10 1.97
N ARG A 147 -1.27 3.11 2.99
CA ARG A 147 -2.14 4.24 3.34
C ARG A 147 -1.36 5.51 3.57
N ARG A 148 -0.33 5.43 4.42
CA ARG A 148 0.53 6.58 4.75
C ARG A 148 1.24 7.10 3.51
N SER A 149 1.79 6.19 2.71
CA SER A 149 2.51 6.52 1.49
C SER A 149 1.59 7.14 0.43
N LEU A 150 0.39 6.60 0.26
CA LEU A 150 -0.62 7.08 -0.69
C LEU A 150 -1.13 8.47 -0.30
N ASN A 151 -1.39 8.72 0.98
CA ASN A 151 -1.78 10.04 1.47
C ASN A 151 -0.68 11.07 1.22
N ALA A 152 0.57 10.74 1.56
CA ALA A 152 1.71 11.61 1.27
C ALA A 152 1.84 11.91 -0.23
N LYS A 153 1.68 10.90 -1.09
CA LYS A 153 1.74 11.07 -2.55
C LYS A 153 0.58 11.91 -3.09
N VAL A 154 -0.63 11.75 -2.57
CA VAL A 154 -1.80 12.59 -2.93
C VAL A 154 -1.55 14.05 -2.57
N ASP A 155 -0.98 14.33 -1.41
CA ASP A 155 -0.64 15.69 -0.98
C ASP A 155 0.49 16.29 -1.83
N GLU A 156 1.50 15.50 -2.20
CA GLU A 156 2.56 15.88 -3.14
C GLU A 156 1.98 16.25 -4.52
N ILE A 157 1.08 15.44 -5.08
CA ILE A 157 0.40 15.71 -6.36
C ILE A 157 -0.41 17.01 -6.27
N ARG A 158 -1.16 17.22 -5.18
CA ARG A 158 -1.91 18.46 -4.94
C ARG A 158 -0.99 19.66 -4.88
N HIS A 159 0.13 19.56 -4.18
CA HIS A 159 1.12 20.63 -4.11
C HIS A 159 1.70 20.95 -5.50
N HIS A 160 2.06 19.92 -6.27
CA HIS A 160 2.60 20.06 -7.63
C HIS A 160 1.65 20.83 -8.55
N TYR A 161 0.39 20.40 -8.70
CA TYR A 161 -0.53 21.05 -9.64
C TYR A 161 -1.01 22.43 -9.16
N ARG A 162 -0.93 22.74 -7.85
CA ARG A 162 -1.13 24.10 -7.35
C ARG A 162 0.02 25.03 -7.74
N ALA A 163 1.26 24.54 -7.69
CA ALA A 163 2.45 25.32 -8.05
C ALA A 163 2.64 25.42 -9.57
N ASN A 164 2.41 24.33 -10.30
CA ASN A 164 2.72 24.17 -11.72
C ASN A 164 1.54 23.52 -12.50
N PRO A 165 0.37 24.19 -12.63
CA PRO A 165 -0.83 23.58 -13.22
C PRO A 165 -0.65 23.14 -14.68
N ALA A 166 0.29 23.75 -15.41
CA ALA A 166 0.56 23.41 -16.79
C ALA A 166 1.46 22.17 -16.96
N GLN A 167 2.29 21.83 -15.96
CA GLN A 167 3.29 20.76 -16.05
C GLN A 167 2.74 19.42 -15.56
N PRO A 168 2.95 18.31 -16.28
CA PRO A 168 2.52 16.99 -15.84
C PRO A 168 3.30 16.52 -14.60
N PHE A 169 2.66 15.70 -13.78
CA PHE A 169 3.28 15.02 -12.64
C PHE A 169 3.73 13.59 -13.01
N PRO A 170 4.89 13.11 -12.52
CA PRO A 170 5.90 13.88 -11.80
C PRO A 170 6.54 14.90 -12.75
N ALA A 171 6.94 16.06 -12.22
CA ALA A 171 7.79 16.96 -12.97
C ALA A 171 9.04 16.17 -13.39
N GLU A 172 9.41 16.19 -14.68
CA GLU A 172 10.76 15.80 -15.06
C GLU A 172 11.67 16.68 -14.21
N SER A 173 12.40 16.06 -13.27
CA SER A 173 13.34 16.81 -12.43
C SER A 173 14.20 17.62 -13.39
N PRO A 174 14.38 18.94 -13.17
CA PRO A 174 15.16 19.80 -14.08
C PRO A 174 16.58 19.29 -14.37
N ASN A 175 17.02 18.24 -13.66
CA ASN A 175 18.30 17.56 -13.78
C ASN A 175 18.18 16.02 -13.66
N ALA A 176 17.10 15.39 -14.16
CA ALA A 176 16.95 13.92 -14.12
C ALA A 176 18.11 13.19 -14.85
N GLU A 177 18.67 13.81 -15.91
CA GLU A 177 19.87 13.31 -16.57
C GLU A 177 21.14 13.52 -15.74
N ALA A 178 21.28 14.65 -15.04
CA ALA A 178 22.42 14.88 -14.14
C ALA A 178 22.42 13.93 -12.93
N ALA A 179 21.26 13.64 -12.35
CA ALA A 179 21.11 12.67 -11.27
C ALA A 179 21.36 11.22 -11.75
N ARG A 180 21.03 10.89 -13.00
CA ARG A 180 21.39 9.60 -13.62
C ARG A 180 22.88 9.52 -13.95
N ALA A 181 23.51 10.62 -14.37
CA ALA A 181 24.95 10.69 -14.59
C ALA A 181 25.74 10.49 -13.28
N GLU A 182 25.30 11.08 -12.17
CA GLU A 182 25.91 10.84 -10.84
C GLU A 182 25.76 9.38 -10.37
N LEU A 183 24.67 8.69 -10.69
CA LEU A 183 24.52 7.27 -10.37
C LEU A 183 25.29 6.33 -11.32
N GLY A 184 25.55 6.77 -12.56
CA GLY A 184 26.28 6.01 -13.57
C GLY A 184 27.81 6.03 -13.39
N ASP A 185 28.32 7.01 -12.64
CA ASP A 185 29.76 7.16 -12.32
C ASP A 185 30.17 6.50 -10.99
N LEU A 186 29.26 5.81 -10.31
CA LEU A 186 29.67 4.92 -9.23
C LEU A 186 30.47 3.76 -9.86
N PRO A 187 31.77 3.62 -9.56
CA PRO A 187 32.56 2.51 -10.08
C PRO A 187 31.87 1.20 -9.69
N PRO A 188 31.81 0.21 -10.61
CA PRO A 188 31.26 -1.09 -10.26
C PRO A 188 31.93 -1.56 -8.97
N PRO A 189 31.18 -2.12 -8.00
CA PRO A 189 31.78 -2.67 -6.79
C PRO A 189 32.88 -3.61 -7.26
N ALA A 190 34.13 -3.30 -6.89
CA ALA A 190 35.30 -4.00 -7.35
C ALA A 190 35.02 -5.50 -7.23
N ALA A 191 35.09 -6.20 -8.37
CA ALA A 191 34.92 -7.64 -8.40
C ALA A 191 35.95 -8.23 -7.45
N GLU A 192 35.51 -8.60 -6.24
CA GLU A 192 36.33 -9.37 -5.32
C GLU A 192 36.74 -10.63 -6.07
N THR A 193 38.01 -10.62 -6.44
CA THR A 193 38.66 -11.70 -7.16
C THR A 193 38.58 -12.91 -6.25
N ARG A 194 37.64 -13.82 -6.54
CA ARG A 194 37.58 -15.13 -5.90
C ARG A 194 38.87 -15.87 -6.27
N VAL A 195 39.84 -15.79 -5.38
CA VAL A 195 41.04 -16.61 -5.42
C VAL A 195 40.60 -18.06 -5.31
N ALA A 196 40.77 -18.80 -6.40
CA ALA A 196 40.62 -20.25 -6.43
C ALA A 196 41.77 -20.85 -5.59
N GLY A 197 41.48 -21.18 -4.34
CA GLY A 197 42.33 -22.02 -3.50
C GLY A 197 42.04 -23.51 -3.78
N PRO A 198 43.07 -24.36 -3.86
CA PRO A 198 42.91 -25.78 -4.17
C PRO A 198 42.27 -26.55 -3.00
N MET A 199 41.48 -27.57 -3.35
CA MET A 199 40.90 -28.53 -2.42
C MET A 199 41.99 -29.17 -1.54
N ALA A 200 41.82 -29.02 -0.23
CA ALA A 200 42.40 -29.92 0.74
C ALA A 200 41.30 -30.28 1.75
N ASP A 201 41.04 -31.58 1.76
CA ASP A 201 40.33 -32.38 2.75
C ASP A 201 40.62 -31.91 4.19
N LEU A 202 39.61 -31.99 5.08
CA LEU A 202 39.69 -32.36 6.50
C LEU A 202 38.55 -31.79 7.35
N SER A 203 37.77 -32.71 7.89
CA SER A 203 37.30 -32.81 9.28
C SER A 203 36.46 -31.70 9.93
N ALA A 204 35.27 -32.16 10.34
CA ALA A 204 34.54 -31.78 11.54
C ALA A 204 35.37 -31.11 12.64
N ASN A 205 34.95 -29.91 13.06
CA ASN A 205 34.69 -29.57 14.46
C ASN A 205 34.12 -28.15 14.59
N SER A 206 33.18 -28.03 15.51
CA SER A 206 32.57 -26.80 16.04
C SER A 206 33.58 -25.68 16.28
N GLN A 207 33.27 -24.46 15.83
CA GLN A 207 33.59 -23.24 16.60
C GLN A 207 32.91 -21.99 16.05
N MET A 208 32.54 -21.13 17.00
CA MET A 208 31.71 -19.94 16.93
C MET A 208 32.05 -19.01 15.75
N ARG A 209 31.05 -18.75 14.91
CA ARG A 209 31.13 -17.80 13.79
C ARG A 209 30.86 -16.39 14.33
N PHE A 210 31.91 -15.73 14.80
CA PHE A 210 31.89 -14.32 15.18
C PHE A 210 31.64 -13.42 13.96
N LEU A 211 30.82 -12.39 14.17
CA LEU A 211 30.42 -11.36 13.21
C LEU A 211 31.62 -10.48 12.82
N ASN A 212 32.45 -10.95 11.87
CA ASN A 212 33.45 -10.10 11.24
C ASN A 212 32.78 -9.19 10.22
N GLY A 213 32.55 -7.93 10.61
CA GLY A 213 31.97 -6.90 9.74
C GLY A 213 31.32 -5.71 10.45
N GLN A 214 31.26 -5.69 11.79
CA GLN A 214 30.75 -4.52 12.52
C GLN A 214 31.81 -3.42 12.61
N ALA A 215 31.46 -2.23 12.12
CA ALA A 215 32.25 -1.01 12.26
C ALA A 215 32.46 -0.67 13.75
N PRO A 216 33.64 -0.15 14.14
CA PRO A 216 33.94 0.21 15.52
C PRO A 216 33.00 1.32 16.02
N ALA A 217 32.30 1.08 17.13
CA ALA A 217 31.38 2.02 17.79
C ALA A 217 32.09 3.21 18.49
N ALA A 218 33.29 3.58 18.05
CA ALA A 218 34.14 4.58 18.70
C ALA A 218 33.67 6.04 18.49
N GLN A 219 32.64 6.29 17.68
CA GLN A 219 32.15 7.65 17.37
C GLN A 219 30.69 7.91 17.80
N ALA A 220 30.02 6.98 18.46
CA ALA A 220 28.59 7.09 18.76
C ALA A 220 28.22 7.96 19.99
N THR A 221 29.17 8.59 20.69
CA THR A 221 28.89 9.28 21.98
C THR A 221 29.17 10.78 22.00
N ARG A 222 29.45 11.45 20.87
CA ARG A 222 29.77 12.90 20.91
C ARG A 222 28.57 13.85 21.00
N HIS A 223 27.35 13.38 20.83
CA HIS A 223 26.16 14.22 20.96
C HIS A 223 25.19 13.63 21.98
N ALA A 224 25.26 14.12 23.21
CA ALA A 224 24.16 14.01 24.16
C ALA A 224 22.99 14.87 23.65
N PRO A 225 21.81 14.29 23.39
CA PRO A 225 20.62 15.10 23.16
C PRO A 225 20.27 15.83 24.46
N SER A 226 20.24 17.16 24.39
CA SER A 226 19.74 18.03 25.45
C SER A 226 18.25 17.73 25.64
N LEU A 227 17.92 16.90 26.62
CA LEU A 227 16.55 16.69 27.10
C LEU A 227 16.08 18.02 27.71
N GLY A 228 15.26 18.74 26.94
CA GLY A 228 14.70 20.03 27.33
C GLY A 228 13.95 19.94 28.66
N ASP A 229 14.27 20.87 29.55
CA ASP A 229 13.63 21.03 30.85
C ASP A 229 12.13 21.25 30.72
N GLY A 230 11.40 20.52 31.56
CA GLY A 230 9.95 20.44 31.50
C GLY A 230 9.26 21.77 31.80
N ALA A 231 8.28 22.10 30.97
CA ALA A 231 7.21 23.02 31.31
C ALA A 231 5.94 22.21 31.62
N ARG A 232 5.72 21.95 32.92
CA ARG A 232 4.42 21.47 33.43
C ARG A 232 3.42 22.62 33.38
N GLY A 233 2.70 22.73 32.27
CA GLY A 233 1.51 23.59 32.15
C GLY A 233 0.28 22.87 32.69
N ARG A 234 -0.05 23.13 33.97
CA ARG A 234 -1.27 22.68 34.64
C ARG A 234 -2.40 23.67 34.37
N THR A 235 -3.33 23.30 33.49
CA THR A 235 -4.71 23.83 33.41
C THR A 235 -5.59 22.62 33.08
N GLY A 236 -6.47 22.12 33.95
CA GLY A 236 -7.54 22.86 34.60
C GLY A 236 -8.74 22.99 33.67
N GLY A 237 -9.22 21.88 33.09
CA GLY A 237 -10.37 21.84 32.18
C GLY A 237 -11.41 20.84 32.66
N GLN A 238 -12.58 21.36 33.01
CA GLN A 238 -13.73 20.68 33.60
C GLN A 238 -14.19 19.42 32.86
N VAL A 239 -14.50 18.41 33.67
CA VAL A 239 -15.38 17.28 33.34
C VAL A 239 -16.77 17.83 33.04
N ALA A 240 -17.21 17.73 31.79
CA ALA A 240 -18.62 17.83 31.42
C ALA A 240 -19.14 16.43 31.08
N THR A 241 -19.86 15.84 32.03
CA THR A 241 -20.68 14.65 31.86
C THR A 241 -21.87 14.96 30.95
N PRO A 242 -22.06 14.29 29.81
CA PRO A 242 -23.31 14.38 29.08
C PRO A 242 -24.39 13.54 29.80
N SER A 243 -25.43 14.23 30.24
CA SER A 243 -26.66 13.69 30.82
C SER A 243 -27.30 12.61 29.95
N ARG A 244 -27.59 11.48 30.59
CA ARG A 244 -28.40 10.37 30.12
C ARG A 244 -29.86 10.83 29.95
N ALA A 245 -30.22 11.24 28.73
CA ALA A 245 -31.61 11.51 28.37
C ALA A 245 -32.38 10.18 28.27
N THR A 246 -33.34 10.01 29.16
CA THR A 246 -34.31 8.92 29.17
C THR A 246 -35.47 9.38 28.28
N GLY A 247 -35.70 8.70 27.16
CA GLY A 247 -36.76 9.00 26.20
C GLY A 247 -37.73 7.82 26.02
N PRO A 248 -39.01 8.07 25.68
CA PRO A 248 -40.13 7.33 26.23
C PRO A 248 -40.60 6.12 25.40
N THR A 249 -41.19 5.20 26.16
CA THR A 249 -42.01 4.04 25.80
C THR A 249 -43.00 4.33 24.65
N ARG A 250 -42.96 3.51 23.61
CA ARG A 250 -43.91 3.50 22.48
C ARG A 250 -45.09 2.57 22.84
N PRO A 251 -46.36 3.02 22.73
CA PRO A 251 -47.50 2.13 22.89
C PRO A 251 -47.72 1.26 21.66
N ALA A 252 -48.17 0.03 21.90
CA ALA A 252 -48.63 -0.94 20.92
C ALA A 252 -49.88 -0.43 20.19
N ARG A 253 -50.03 -0.81 18.92
CA ARG A 253 -51.29 -0.72 18.17
C ARG A 253 -51.80 -2.13 17.92
N ASP A 254 -53.07 -2.31 18.22
CA ASP A 254 -53.94 -3.38 17.75
C ASP A 254 -54.16 -3.33 16.23
#